data_AF-A0A1T2A2J4-F1
#
_entry.id   AF-A0A1T2A2J4-F1
#
_cell.length_a   1.000
_cell.length_b   1.000
_cell.length_c   1.000
_cell.angle_alpha   90.00
_cell.angle_beta   90.00
_cell.angle_gamma   90.00
#
_symmetry.space_group_name_H-M   'P 1'
#
loop_
_entity.id
_entity.type
_entity.pdbx_description
1 polymer ?
#
loop_
_entity_poly.entity_id
_entity_poly.type
_entity_poly.pdbx_seq_one_letter_code
_entity_poly.pdbx_strand_id
1 'polypeptide(L)'
;MKRFRDEILGVRPEIAEREANFEEKIALAMELRALRDSVNLAQEEIAVVSELSLADVRKCESLTGEMPAPAIVAAYRSVVDAHL
;
A
#
# COMPACT_ATOMS: atom_id res chain seq x y z
N MET A 1 1.01 27.26 5.00
CA MET A 1 0.92 26.82 3.59
C MET A 1 -0.17 25.77 3.50
N LYS A 2 -1.29 26.10 2.85
CA LYS A 2 -2.33 25.09 2.55
C LYS A 2 -1.72 24.11 1.56
N ARG A 3 -1.68 22.83 1.90
CA ARG A 3 -1.04 21.82 1.04
C ARG A 3 -1.94 21.62 -0.16
N PHE A 4 -1.35 21.40 -1.33
CA PHE A 4 -2.03 21.12 -2.61
C PHE A 4 -3.19 20.10 -2.49
N ARG A 5 -3.08 19.19 -1.51
CA ARG A 5 -4.13 18.24 -1.10
C ARG A 5 -5.44 18.92 -0.67
N ASP A 6 -5.38 20.00 0.10
CA ASP A 6 -6.55 20.73 0.60
C ASP A 6 -7.34 21.40 -0.54
N GLU A 7 -6.64 21.87 -1.58
CA GLU A 7 -7.28 22.44 -2.78
C GLU A 7 -7.97 21.37 -3.64
N ILE A 8 -7.37 20.19 -3.79
CA ILE A 8 -7.99 19.07 -4.51
C ILE A 8 -9.24 18.56 -3.77
N LEU A 9 -9.17 18.44 -2.45
CA LEU A 9 -10.30 17.98 -1.62
C LEU A 9 -11.47 18.97 -1.63
N GLY A 10 -11.20 20.27 -1.76
CA GLY A 10 -12.23 21.30 -1.89
C GLY A 10 -12.97 21.29 -3.25
N VAL A 11 -12.35 20.75 -4.29
CA VAL A 11 -12.92 20.68 -5.65
C VAL A 11 -13.59 19.32 -5.93
N ARG A 12 -13.18 18.28 -5.21
CA ARG A 12 -13.70 16.90 -5.36
C ARG A 12 -13.99 16.27 -4.00
N PRO A 13 -15.12 16.63 -3.36
CA PRO A 13 -15.49 16.08 -2.06
C PRO A 13 -15.63 14.55 -2.08
N GLU A 14 -15.93 13.94 -3.24
CA GLU A 14 -15.98 12.49 -3.41
C GLU A 14 -14.62 11.80 -3.21
N ILE A 15 -13.51 12.51 -3.47
CA ILE A 15 -12.16 12.02 -3.20
C ILE A 15 -11.88 12.11 -1.70
N ALA A 16 -12.30 13.20 -1.04
CA ALA A 16 -12.14 13.38 0.40
C ALA A 16 -12.90 12.31 1.19
N GLU A 17 -14.12 12.00 0.79
CA GLU A 17 -14.95 10.99 1.44
C GLU A 17 -14.37 9.58 1.22
N ARG A 18 -13.81 9.29 0.04
CA ARG A 18 -13.12 8.02 -0.23
C ARG A 18 -11.81 7.90 0.54
N GLU A 19 -11.03 8.97 0.65
CA GLU A 19 -9.80 8.99 1.46
C GLU A 19 -10.12 8.78 2.94
N ALA A 20 -11.18 9.40 3.47
CA ALA A 20 -11.61 9.21 4.85
C ALA A 20 -12.01 7.74 5.14
N ASN A 21 -12.70 7.09 4.21
CA ASN A 21 -13.15 5.70 4.39
C ASN A 21 -12.02 4.65 4.29
N PHE A 22 -10.87 5.03 3.73
CA PHE A 22 -9.76 4.11 3.50
C PHE A 22 -8.42 4.68 3.99
N GLU A 23 -8.42 5.65 4.91
CA GLU A 23 -7.20 6.37 5.30
C GLU A 23 -6.08 5.42 5.73
N GLU A 24 -6.38 4.50 6.64
CA GLU A 24 -5.43 3.48 7.11
C GLU A 24 -4.97 2.55 5.98
N LYS A 25 -5.89 2.18 5.08
CA LYS A 25 -5.59 1.29 3.96
C LYS A 25 -4.67 1.96 2.95
N ILE A 26 -4.93 3.23 2.64
CA ILE A 26 -4.12 4.07 1.76
C ILE A 26 -2.72 4.24 2.36
N ALA A 27 -2.65 4.58 3.65
CA ALA A 27 -1.38 4.73 4.35
C ALA A 27 -0.54 3.46 4.28
N LEU A 28 -1.12 2.30 4.62
CA LEU A 28 -0.45 1.00 4.55
C LEU A 28 0.01 0.68 3.11
N ALA A 29 -0.87 0.85 2.12
CA ALA A 29 -0.54 0.53 0.74
C ALA A 29 0.58 1.41 0.19
N MET A 30 0.60 2.70 0.53
CA MET A 30 1.69 3.61 0.15
C MET A 30 3.01 3.25 0.84
N GLU A 31 2.97 2.88 2.12
CA GLU A 31 4.14 2.42 2.87
C GLU A 31 4.76 1.17 2.22
N LEU A 32 3.94 0.14 1.95
CA LEU A 32 4.42 -1.11 1.36
C LEU A 32 4.99 -0.92 -0.06
N ARG A 33 4.38 -0.06 -0.88
CA ARG A 33 4.93 0.31 -2.19
C ARG A 33 6.29 0.98 -2.07
N ALA A 34 6.42 1.95 -1.16
CA ALA A 34 7.69 2.65 -0.94
C ALA A 34 8.79 1.69 -0.45
N LEU A 35 8.44 0.75 0.44
CA LEU A 35 9.35 -0.29 0.90
C LEU A 35 9.84 -1.17 -0.26
N ARG A 36 8.94 -1.68 -1.10
CA ARG A 36 9.34 -2.47 -2.27
C ARG A 36 10.18 -1.68 -3.26
N ASP A 37 9.79 -0.44 -3.55
CA ASP A 37 10.53 0.42 -4.47
C ASP A 37 11.95 0.72 -3.94
N SER A 38 12.15 0.76 -2.62
CA SER A 38 13.47 0.97 -2.01
C SER A 38 14.47 -0.17 -2.26
N VAL A 39 13.96 -1.38 -2.48
CA VAL A 39 14.77 -2.58 -2.82
C VAL A 39 14.65 -2.97 -4.30
N ASN A 40 14.01 -2.12 -5.12
CA ASN A 40 13.84 -2.28 -6.56
C ASN A 40 13.28 -3.65 -6.99
N LEU A 41 12.28 -4.16 -6.25
CA LEU A 41 11.57 -5.39 -6.58
C LEU A 41 10.25 -5.12 -7.29
N ALA A 42 9.82 -6.03 -8.17
CA ALA A 42 8.48 -6.08 -8.73
C ALA A 42 7.49 -6.78 -7.77
N GLN A 43 6.18 -6.60 -8.00
CA GLN A 43 5.15 -7.30 -7.22
C GLN A 43 5.27 -8.82 -7.35
N GLU A 44 5.59 -9.30 -8.55
CA GLU A 44 5.79 -10.70 -8.86
C GLU A 44 6.97 -11.29 -8.09
N GLU A 45 8.05 -10.51 -7.93
CA GLU A 45 9.22 -10.93 -7.17
C GLU A 45 8.91 -11.01 -5.67
N ILE A 46 8.20 -10.03 -5.13
CA ILE A 46 7.70 -10.11 -3.75
C ILE A 46 6.84 -11.36 -3.56
N ALA A 47 5.90 -11.63 -4.47
CA ALA A 47 5.03 -12.81 -4.38
C ALA A 47 5.85 -14.11 -4.33
N VAL A 48 6.84 -14.25 -5.22
CA VAL A 48 7.71 -15.43 -5.26
C VAL A 48 8.52 -15.59 -3.98
N VAL A 49 9.17 -14.53 -3.49
CA VAL A 49 10.09 -14.62 -2.35
C VAL A 49 9.35 -14.71 -1.02
N SER A 50 8.16 -14.11 -0.91
CA SER A 50 7.34 -14.16 0.32
C SER A 50 6.42 -15.37 0.39
N GLU A 51 6.39 -16.21 -0.66
CA GLU A 51 5.43 -17.30 -0.85
C GLU A 51 3.96 -16.84 -0.82
N LEU A 52 3.72 -15.54 -0.96
CA LEU A 52 2.39 -14.95 -1.07
C LEU A 52 1.86 -15.11 -2.48
N SER A 53 0.54 -15.16 -2.62
CA SER A 53 -0.05 -15.04 -3.95
C SER A 53 0.16 -13.62 -4.49
N LEU A 54 0.27 -13.47 -5.82
CA LEU A 54 0.28 -12.14 -6.44
C LEU A 54 -0.99 -11.34 -6.11
N ALA A 55 -2.11 -12.01 -5.85
CA ALA A 55 -3.34 -11.37 -5.40
C ALA A 55 -3.18 -10.76 -4.00
N ASP A 56 -2.49 -11.44 -3.08
CA ASP A 56 -2.20 -10.92 -1.73
C ASP A 56 -1.26 -9.72 -1.79
N VAL A 57 -0.21 -9.79 -2.62
CA VAL A 57 0.70 -8.65 -2.86
C VAL A 57 -0.08 -7.45 -3.42
N ARG A 58 -0.94 -7.67 -4.42
CA ARG A 58 -1.82 -6.62 -4.96
C ARG A 58 -2.81 -6.10 -3.93
N LYS A 59 -3.34 -6.96 -3.05
CA LYS A 59 -4.21 -6.56 -1.94
C LYS A 59 -3.45 -5.68 -0.96
N CYS A 60 -2.20 -6.01 -0.63
CA CYS A 60 -1.33 -5.18 0.20
C CYS A 60 -1.11 -3.78 -0.39
N GLU A 61 -0.88 -3.70 -1.69
CA GLU A 61 -0.59 -2.42 -2.36
C GLU A 61 -1.83 -1.69 -2.88
N SER A 62 -3.04 -2.24 -2.74
CA SER A 62 -4.26 -1.58 -3.21
C SER A 62 -4.65 -0.43 -2.29
N LEU A 63 -4.98 0.73 -2.87
CA LEU A 63 -5.45 1.91 -2.11
C LEU A 63 -6.89 1.75 -1.60
N THR A 64 -7.63 0.75 -2.07
CA THR A 64 -9.04 0.53 -1.75
C THR A 64 -9.33 -0.94 -1.52
N GLY A 65 -10.49 -1.24 -0.94
CA GLY A 65 -10.95 -2.60 -0.69
C GLY A 65 -10.53 -3.10 0.70
N GLU A 66 -10.63 -4.41 0.89
CA GLU A 66 -10.42 -5.03 2.21
C GLU A 66 -8.97 -4.89 2.70
N MET A 67 -8.81 -4.70 4.00
CA MET A 67 -7.51 -4.71 4.67
C MET A 67 -6.85 -6.09 4.49
N PRO A 68 -5.55 -6.16 4.16
CA PRO A 68 -4.86 -7.44 4.10
C PRO A 68 -4.71 -7.99 5.53
N ALA A 69 -4.65 -9.31 5.66
CA ALA A 69 -4.45 -9.92 6.97
C ALA A 69 -3.06 -9.50 7.52
N PRO A 70 -2.92 -9.26 8.84
CA PRO A 70 -1.64 -8.84 9.42
C PRO A 70 -0.48 -9.79 9.12
N ALA A 71 -0.74 -11.11 9.04
CA ALA A 71 0.27 -12.11 8.69
C ALA A 71 0.82 -11.93 7.26
N ILE A 72 -0.04 -11.53 6.31
CA ILE A 72 0.36 -11.24 4.91
C ILE A 72 1.27 -10.01 4.88
N VAL A 73 0.90 -8.96 5.62
CA VAL A 73 1.71 -7.73 5.74
C VAL A 73 3.07 -8.03 6.36
N ALA A 74 3.11 -8.87 7.40
CA ALA A 74 4.35 -9.27 8.05
C ALA A 74 5.27 -10.06 7.11
N ALA A 75 4.73 -11.02 6.35
CA ALA A 75 5.49 -11.77 5.35
C ALA A 75 6.07 -10.85 4.26
N TYR A 76 5.27 -9.90 3.77
CA TYR A 76 5.73 -8.89 2.80
C TYR A 76 6.91 -8.08 3.36
N ARG A 77 6.76 -7.49 4.55
CA ARG A 77 7.81 -6.66 5.17
C ARG A 77 9.08 -7.46 5.44
N SER A 78 8.94 -8.69 5.93
CA SER A 78 10.09 -9.57 6.19
C SER A 78 10.94 -9.81 4.94
N VAL A 79 10.32 -9.90 3.75
CA VAL A 79 11.07 -10.05 2.50
C VAL A 79 11.80 -8.77 2.15
N VAL A 80 11.15 -7.61 2.24
CA VAL A 80 11.82 -6.33 1.96
C VAL A 80 12.99 -6.11 2.93
N ASP A 81 12.79 -6.34 4.23
CA ASP A 81 13.82 -6.18 5.25
C ASP A 81 15.04 -7.08 5.01
N ALA A 82 14.85 -8.26 4.42
CA ALA A 82 15.94 -9.15 4.06
C ALA A 82 16.79 -8.66 2.86
N HIS A 83 16.32 -7.66 2.12
CA HIS A 83 17.01 -7.06 0.96
C HIS A 83 17.64 -5.69 1.26
N LEU A 84 17.41 -5.14 2.46
CA LEU A 84 18.06 -3.90 2.95
C LEU A 84 19.49 -4.19 3.44
#